data_AF-A0A4Y2QIS5-F1
#
_entry.id   AF-A0A4Y2QIS5-F1
#
_cell.length_a   1.000
_cell.length_b   1.000
_cell.length_c   1.000
_cell.angle_alpha   90.00
_cell.angle_beta   90.00
_cell.angle_gamma   90.00
#
_symmetry.space_group_name_H-M   'P 1'
#
loop_
_entity.id
_entity.type
_entity.pdbx_description
1 polymer ?
#
loop_
_entity_poly.entity_id
_entity_poly.type
_entity_poly.pdbx_seq_one_letter_code
_entity_poly.pdbx_strand_id
1 'polypeptide(L)' 'DCLPNFGGDWCEISMLCENLDSTCRAMGATCKVIGFNAICDCPYGKTYNPRSGICENICDPWRCMHGTCEIMERTYKCK' A
#
# COMPACT_ATOMS: atom_id res chain seq x y z
N ASP A 1 -10.55 -17.46 22.95
CA ASP A 1 -10.81 -17.46 21.50
C ASP A 1 -10.47 -16.11 20.89
N CYS A 2 -9.74 -16.14 19.78
CA CYS A 2 -9.42 -14.93 19.00
C CYS A 2 -10.64 -14.41 18.25
N LEU A 3 -10.62 -13.13 17.89
CA LEU A 3 -11.60 -12.55 16.97
C LEU A 3 -11.51 -13.23 15.59
N PRO A 4 -12.60 -13.24 14.80
CA PRO A 4 -12.58 -13.77 13.45
C PRO A 4 -11.43 -13.18 12.61
N ASN A 5 -10.68 -14.05 11.95
CA ASN A 5 -9.49 -13.73 11.15
C ASN A 5 -8.24 -13.26 11.91
N PHE A 6 -8.18 -13.48 13.22
CA PHE A 6 -6.98 -13.32 14.03
C PHE A 6 -6.53 -14.66 14.62
N GLY A 7 -5.23 -14.87 14.69
CA GLY A 7 -4.59 -16.08 15.23
C GLY A 7 -3.28 -15.74 15.96
N GLY A 8 -2.56 -16.77 16.41
CA GLY A 8 -1.39 -16.62 17.28
C GLY A 8 -1.73 -16.82 18.76
N ASP A 9 -0.69 -16.96 19.58
CA ASP A 9 -0.83 -17.18 21.02
C ASP A 9 -1.50 -15.98 21.74
N TRP A 10 -1.39 -14.79 21.15
CA TRP A 10 -1.97 -13.54 21.64
C TRP A 10 -2.93 -12.89 20.64
N CYS A 11 -3.40 -13.63 19.63
CA CYS A 11 -4.28 -13.13 18.56
C CYS A 11 -3.67 -11.97 17.75
N GLU A 12 -2.34 -11.91 17.63
CA GLU A 12 -1.58 -10.86 16.96
C GLU A 12 -1.46 -11.05 15.44
N ILE A 13 -1.71 -12.26 14.94
CA ILE A 13 -1.56 -12.63 13.53
C ILE A 13 -2.88 -12.37 12.82
N SER A 14 -2.89 -11.47 11.83
CA SER A 14 -4.04 -11.35 10.93
C SER A 14 -3.96 -12.40 9.83
N MET A 15 -4.87 -13.37 9.88
CA MET A 15 -5.02 -14.40 8.82
C MET A 15 -5.38 -13.80 7.46
N LEU A 16 -5.94 -12.58 7.46
CA LEU A 16 -6.21 -11.82 6.23
C LEU A 16 -4.92 -11.39 5.54
N CYS A 17 -3.90 -11.00 6.33
CA CYS A 17 -2.61 -10.62 5.79
C CYS A 17 -1.71 -11.80 5.50
N GLU A 18 -1.84 -12.95 6.16
CA GLU A 18 -1.06 -14.16 5.80
C GLU A 18 -1.16 -14.52 4.32
N ASN A 19 -2.37 -14.46 3.75
CA ASN A 19 -2.60 -14.77 2.34
C ASN A 19 -2.28 -13.60 1.40
N LEU A 20 -2.22 -12.38 1.92
CA LEU A 20 -2.07 -11.16 1.12
C LEU A 20 -0.63 -10.62 1.13
N ASP A 21 0.18 -10.95 2.14
CA ASP A 21 1.49 -10.33 2.39
C ASP A 21 2.48 -10.55 1.24
N SER A 22 2.54 -11.77 0.70
CA SER A 22 3.38 -12.08 -0.46
C SER A 22 3.00 -11.27 -1.69
N THR A 23 1.69 -11.14 -1.95
CA THR A 23 1.14 -10.34 -3.04
C THR A 23 1.44 -8.85 -2.83
N CYS A 24 1.16 -8.32 -1.64
CA CYS A 24 1.45 -6.92 -1.31
C CYS A 24 2.94 -6.62 -1.48
N ARG A 25 3.82 -7.49 -0.98
CA ARG A 25 5.27 -7.33 -1.07
C ARG A 25 5.77 -7.38 -2.52
N ALA A 26 5.21 -8.24 -3.36
CA ALA A 26 5.52 -8.28 -4.79
C ALA A 26 5.19 -6.97 -5.51
N MET A 27 4.14 -6.27 -5.06
CA MET A 27 3.77 -4.94 -5.57
C MET A 27 4.56 -3.81 -4.91
N GLY A 28 5.40 -4.06 -3.91
CA GLY A 28 6.07 -3.02 -3.11
C GLY A 28 5.13 -2.29 -2.14
N ALA A 29 4.02 -2.93 -1.76
CA ALA A 29 3.06 -2.49 -0.75
C ALA A 29 3.24 -3.27 0.57
N THR A 30 2.57 -2.80 1.62
CA THR A 30 2.46 -3.52 2.90
C THR A 30 1.01 -3.94 3.13
N CYS A 31 0.78 -5.13 3.68
CA CYS A 31 -0.57 -5.51 4.07
C CYS A 31 -1.05 -4.67 5.26
N LYS A 32 -2.27 -4.13 5.15
CA LYS A 32 -2.91 -3.34 6.20
C LYS A 32 -4.33 -3.82 6.44
N VAL A 33 -4.64 -4.15 7.69
CA VAL A 33 -5.99 -4.55 8.11
C VAL A 33 -6.81 -3.29 8.39
N ILE A 34 -7.99 -3.20 7.78
CA ILE A 34 -8.96 -2.11 7.97
C ILE A 34 -10.31 -2.76 8.29
N GLY A 35 -10.72 -2.67 9.57
CA GLY A 35 -11.91 -3.36 10.07
C GLY A 35 -11.74 -4.88 9.96
N PHE A 36 -12.58 -5.53 9.16
CA PHE A 36 -12.55 -6.97 8.89
C PHE A 36 -11.95 -7.35 7.52
N ASN A 37 -11.30 -6.40 6.83
CA ASN A 37 -10.67 -6.62 5.53
C ASN A 37 -9.17 -6.34 5.61
N ALA A 38 -8.39 -6.96 4.73
CA ALA A 38 -6.99 -6.59 4.48
C ALA A 38 -6.84 -6.00 3.08
N ILE A 39 -6.01 -4.97 2.98
CA ILE A 39 -5.65 -4.33 1.70
C ILE A 39 -4.14 -4.24 1.57
N CYS A 40 -3.65 -4.16 0.33
CA CYS A 40 -2.27 -3.76 0.08
C CYS A 40 -2.18 -2.23 0.05
N ASP A 41 -1.47 -1.66 1.02
CA ASP A 41 -1.28 -0.22 1.14
C ASP A 41 0.09 0.18 0.60
N CYS A 42 0.12 1.04 -0.42
CA CYS A 42 1.38 1.58 -0.93
C CYS A 42 2.03 2.51 0.11
N PRO A 43 3.37 2.52 0.20
CA PRO A 43 4.08 3.40 1.11
C PRO A 43 3.90 4.88 0.72
N TYR A 44 4.19 5.77 1.66
CA TYR A 44 4.12 7.22 1.44
C TYR A 44 4.94 7.64 0.21
N GLY A 45 4.38 8.53 -0.60
CA GLY A 45 5.00 8.97 -1.84
C GLY A 45 4.87 8.00 -3.01
N LYS A 46 4.17 6.85 -2.82
CA LYS A 46 3.88 5.90 -3.90
C LYS A 46 2.37 5.66 -4.08
N THR A 47 2.00 5.28 -5.30
CA THR A 47 0.64 4.87 -5.65
C THR A 47 0.67 3.64 -6.56
N TYR A 48 -0.37 2.81 -6.49
CA TYR A 48 -0.46 1.59 -7.28
C TYR A 48 -0.69 1.94 -8.75
N ASN A 49 0.18 1.47 -9.63
CA ASN A 49 -0.01 1.59 -11.07
C ASN A 49 -0.57 0.27 -11.63
N PRO A 50 -1.82 0.23 -12.13
CA PRO A 50 -2.43 -1.00 -12.64
C PRO A 50 -1.76 -1.54 -13.91
N ARG A 51 -0.97 -0.72 -14.62
CA ARG A 51 -0.25 -1.13 -15.83
C ARG A 51 1.02 -1.91 -15.53
N SER A 52 1.77 -1.49 -14.51
CA SER A 52 2.98 -2.18 -14.06
C SER A 52 2.73 -3.17 -12.94
N GLY A 53 1.57 -3.08 -12.28
CA GLY A 53 1.18 -3.95 -11.18
C GLY A 53 1.96 -3.69 -9.88
N ILE A 54 2.60 -2.52 -9.73
CA ILE A 54 3.42 -2.19 -8.55
C ILE A 54 3.13 -0.77 -8.03
N CYS A 55 3.54 -0.51 -6.80
CA CYS A 55 3.57 0.82 -6.20
C CYS A 55 4.72 1.63 -6.79
N GLU A 56 4.39 2.65 -7.58
CA GLU A 56 5.33 3.57 -8.22
C GLU A 56 5.33 4.93 -7.53
N ASN A 57 6.40 5.69 -7.71
CA ASN A 57 6.49 7.04 -7.15
C ASN A 57 5.38 7.93 -7.74
N ILE A 58 4.69 8.64 -6.85
CA ILE A 58 3.64 9.60 -7.24
C ILE A 58 4.27 10.75 -8.04
N CYS A 59 5.48 11.15 -7.65
CA CYS A 59 6.30 12.11 -8.38
C CYS A 59 7.28 11.35 -9.28
N ASP A 60 6.92 11.25 -10.54
CA ASP A 60 7.76 10.76 -11.62
C ASP A 60 8.18 11.95 -12.52
N PRO A 61 9.39 11.94 -13.12
CA PRO A 61 9.88 13.05 -13.94
C PRO A 61 8.94 13.48 -15.07
N TRP A 62 8.08 12.59 -15.57
CA TRP A 62 7.13 12.89 -16.63
C TRP A 62 5.85 13.58 -16.13
N ARG A 63 5.54 13.52 -14.83
CA ARG A 63 4.28 14.04 -14.28
C ARG A 63 4.25 15.55 -14.10
N CYS A 64 5.40 16.17 -13.85
CA CYS A 64 5.56 17.63 -13.75
C CYS A 64 6.67 18.10 -14.71
N MET A 65 6.44 17.99 -16.02
CA MET A 65 7.43 18.31 -17.06
C MET A 65 8.08 19.70 -16.94
N HIS A 66 7.37 20.69 -16.37
CA HIS A 66 7.82 22.07 -16.24
C HIS A 66 7.83 22.59 -14.80
N GLY A 67 7.99 21.72 -13.81
CA GLY A 67 7.86 22.16 -12.42
C GLY A 67 8.36 21.18 -11.37
N THR A 68 8.30 21.60 -10.12
CA THR A 68 8.62 20.74 -8.98
C THR A 68 7.38 19.95 -8.57
N CYS A 69 7.55 18.64 -8.40
CA CYS A 69 6.49 17.78 -7.87
C CYS A 69 6.51 17.80 -6.34
N GLU A 70 5.42 18.28 -5.72
CA GLU A 70 5.23 18.23 -4.27
C GLU A 70 4.20 17.14 -3.92
N ILE A 71 4.62 16.16 -3.10
CA ILE A 71 3.74 15.10 -2.59
C ILE A 71 2.78 15.71 -1.56
N MET A 72 1.49 15.43 -1.74
CA MET A 72 0.42 15.78 -0.82
C MET A 72 -0.33 14.53 -0.43
N GLU A 73 -0.01 13.97 0.74
CA GLU A 73 -0.58 12.72 1.24
C GLU A 73 -0.38 11.54 0.27
N ARG A 74 -1.41 11.22 -0.52
CA ARG A 74 -1.42 10.15 -1.55
C ARG A 74 -1.55 10.69 -2.98
N THR A 75 -1.46 12.01 -3.15
CA THR A 75 -1.50 12.69 -4.45
C THR A 75 -0.29 13.63 -4.59
N TYR A 76 -0.22 14.38 -5.68
CA TYR A 76 0.81 15.37 -5.92
C TYR A 76 0.23 16.64 -6.54
N LYS A 77 0.99 17.72 -6.44
CA LYS A 77 0.79 18.93 -7.23
C LYS A 77 2.10 19.30 -7.94
N CYS A 78 1.96 19.86 -9.13
CA CYS A 78 3.09 20.49 -9.83
C CYS A 78 3.10 21.99 -9.49
N LYS A 79 4.28 22.53 -9.20
CA LYS A 79 4.52 23.97 -9.02
C LYS A 79 5.54 24.49 -10.01
#